data_AF-A0A2V8VT78-F1
#
_entry.id   AF-A0A2V8VT78-F1
#
_cell.length_a   1.000
_cell.length_b   1.000
_cell.length_c   1.000
_cell.angle_alpha   90.00
_cell.angle_beta   90.00
_cell.angle_gamma   90.00
#
_symmetry.space_group_name_H-M   'P 1'
#
loop_
_entity.id
_entity.type
_entity.pdbx_description
1 polymer ?
#
loop_
_entity_poly.entity_id
_entity_poly.type
_entity_poly.pdbx_seq_one_letter_code
_entity_poly.pdbx_strand_id
1 'polypeptide(L)'
;MNSCSGKSWPPWSSAFGYFGLGLAGDPTPFLIATVLYMFCVAAFGTMAGAAIPEQASAMQAVALFGFLLVFLLAGLVFPVENIPVGIRWISNIVWGRYYIEIVRDALLQGGGWPAMWPRVASIGSIGGLFYMLAWGKLRRMQLET
;
A
#
# COMPACT_ATOMS: atom_id res chain seq x y z
N MET A 1 -7.52 49.74 1.37
CA MET A 1 -7.91 49.24 2.71
C MET A 1 -8.66 47.93 2.56
N ASN A 2 -8.17 46.75 2.88
CA ASN A 2 -6.84 46.15 3.01
C ASN A 2 -7.14 44.70 3.45
N SER A 3 -6.26 43.78 3.07
CA SER A 3 -6.07 42.48 3.74
C SER A 3 -6.97 41.33 3.32
N CYS A 4 -6.53 40.63 2.27
CA CYS A 4 -6.45 39.16 2.23
C CYS A 4 -5.26 38.81 1.30
N SER A 5 -4.04 39.21 1.69
CA SER A 5 -3.04 38.25 2.18
C SER A 5 -3.02 36.96 1.37
N GLY A 6 -2.24 36.97 0.29
CA GLY A 6 -1.12 36.05 0.09
C GLY A 6 -1.26 34.64 0.66
N LYS A 7 -2.34 33.93 0.36
CA LYS A 7 -2.37 32.48 0.53
C LYS A 7 -1.78 31.88 -0.73
N SER A 8 -0.45 31.77 -0.74
CA SER A 8 0.29 30.84 -1.59
C SER A 8 -0.20 29.44 -1.23
N TRP A 9 -1.35 29.08 -1.77
CA TRP A 9 -1.85 27.72 -1.73
C TRP A 9 -0.74 26.84 -2.30
N PRO A 10 -0.27 25.85 -1.53
CA PRO A 10 0.82 25.02 -2.00
C PRO A 10 0.35 24.29 -3.27
N PRO A 11 1.22 24.11 -4.28
CA PRO A 11 0.85 23.68 -5.64
C PRO A 11 0.15 22.30 -5.72
N TRP A 12 0.06 21.57 -4.61
CA TRP A 12 -0.66 20.30 -4.51
C TRP A 12 -2.18 20.45 -4.34
N SER A 13 -2.69 21.62 -3.97
CA SER A 13 -4.12 21.85 -3.74
C SER A 13 -4.95 22.04 -5.01
N SER A 14 -4.29 22.35 -6.13
CA SER A 14 -4.90 22.49 -7.47
C SER A 14 -5.26 21.15 -8.12
N ALA A 15 -4.65 20.04 -7.68
CA ALA A 15 -4.81 18.74 -8.32
C ALA A 15 -6.22 18.13 -8.09
N PHE A 16 -6.79 18.32 -6.91
CA PHE A 16 -8.11 17.78 -6.57
C PHE A 16 -9.26 18.45 -7.33
N GLY A 17 -9.12 19.74 -7.67
CA GLY A 17 -10.12 20.47 -8.45
C GLY A 17 -10.12 20.12 -9.94
N TYR A 18 -8.98 19.69 -10.50
CA TYR A 18 -8.85 19.41 -11.94
C TYR A 18 -9.38 18.04 -12.36
N PHE A 19 -9.36 17.04 -11.48
CA PHE A 19 -9.70 15.67 -11.85
C PHE A 19 -11.17 15.30 -11.71
N GLY A 20 -12.02 16.12 -11.08
CA GLY A 20 -13.47 15.87 -10.98
C GLY A 20 -13.84 14.50 -10.38
N LEU A 21 -12.90 13.84 -9.70
CA LEU A 21 -13.08 12.52 -9.10
C LEU A 21 -13.72 12.70 -7.73
N GLY A 22 -15.06 12.67 -7.71
CA GLY A 22 -15.81 12.46 -6.48
C GLY A 22 -15.62 11.01 -6.02
N LEU A 23 -15.26 10.81 -4.77
CA LEU A 23 -15.43 9.50 -4.13
C LEU A 23 -16.90 9.11 -4.29
N ALA A 24 -17.17 8.01 -5.00
CA ALA A 24 -18.52 7.64 -5.42
C ALA A 24 -19.40 7.16 -4.25
N GLY A 25 -18.84 6.99 -3.05
CA GLY A 25 -19.54 6.54 -1.85
C GLY A 25 -18.78 6.86 -0.55
N ASP A 26 -19.07 6.10 0.51
CA ASP A 26 -18.46 6.29 1.83
C ASP A 26 -16.93 6.17 1.80
N PRO A 27 -16.17 7.20 2.22
CA PRO A 27 -14.70 7.20 2.16
C PRO A 27 -14.03 6.42 3.28
N THR A 28 -14.78 6.02 4.31
CA THR A 28 -14.28 5.35 5.52
C THR A 28 -13.48 4.07 5.23
N PRO A 29 -13.97 3.08 4.43
CA PRO A 29 -13.21 1.88 4.10
C PRO A 29 -11.92 2.17 3.32
N PHE A 30 -11.94 3.17 2.44
CA PHE A 30 -10.75 3.60 1.70
C PHE A 30 -9.67 4.18 2.62
N LEU A 31 -10.05 5.03 3.58
CA LEU A 31 -9.12 5.60 4.56
C LEU A 31 -8.49 4.52 5.44
N ILE A 32 -9.31 3.59 5.93
CA ILE A 32 -8.84 2.46 6.75
C ILE A 32 -7.88 1.59 5.92
N ALA A 33 -8.25 1.23 4.69
CA ALA A 33 -7.38 0.49 3.79
C ALA A 33 -6.04 1.18 3.56
N THR A 34 -6.03 2.50 3.40
CA THR A 34 -4.82 3.30 3.20
C THR A 34 -3.88 3.23 4.40
N VAL A 35 -4.42 3.37 5.62
CA VAL A 35 -3.62 3.26 6.86
C VAL A 35 -3.05 1.85 7.01
N LEU A 36 -3.86 0.82 6.79
CA LEU A 36 -3.42 -0.58 6.82
C LEU A 36 -2.37 -0.88 5.76
N TYR A 37 -2.54 -0.32 4.56
CA TYR A 37 -1.58 -0.45 3.48
C TYR A 37 -0.24 0.20 3.83
N MET A 38 -0.27 1.42 4.37
CA MET A 38 0.93 2.13 4.82
C MET A 38 1.66 1.34 5.91
N PHE A 39 0.92 0.78 6.87
CA PHE A 39 1.46 -0.10 7.90
C PHE A 39 2.13 -1.35 7.30
N CYS A 40 1.46 -2.01 6.34
CA CYS A 40 1.99 -3.19 5.66
C CYS A 40 3.30 -2.89 4.90
N VAL A 41 3.35 -1.77 4.17
CA VAL A 41 4.55 -1.33 3.44
C VAL A 41 5.69 -1.01 4.41
N ALA A 42 5.40 -0.37 5.54
CA ALA A 42 6.40 -0.08 6.57
C ALA A 42 6.93 -1.37 7.24
N ALA A 43 6.06 -2.32 7.56
CA ALA A 43 6.44 -3.63 8.10
C ALA A 43 7.35 -4.41 7.12
N PHE A 44 7.03 -4.38 5.82
CA PHE A 44 7.87 -4.98 4.80
C PHE A 44 9.24 -4.28 4.69
N GLY A 45 9.26 -2.95 4.66
CA GLY A 45 10.50 -2.17 4.57
C GLY A 45 11.41 -2.38 5.77
N THR A 46 10.85 -2.45 6.98
CA THR A 46 11.61 -2.75 8.20
C THR A 46 12.15 -4.18 8.22
N MET A 47 11.37 -5.17 7.78
CA MET A 47 11.82 -6.57 7.65
C MET A 47 13.00 -6.70 6.68
N ALA A 48 12.93 -6.03 5.53
CA ALA A 48 13.98 -6.03 4.53
C ALA A 48 15.21 -5.22 4.96
N GLY A 49 15.00 -4.09 5.64
CA GLY A 49 16.07 -3.29 6.25
C GLY A 49 16.84 -4.06 7.31
N ALA A 50 16.17 -4.85 8.14
CA ALA A 50 16.79 -5.73 9.13
C ALA A 50 17.44 -6.99 8.51
N ALA A 51 17.29 -7.24 7.21
CA ALA A 51 17.91 -8.39 6.55
C ALA A 51 19.32 -8.11 6.04
N ILE A 52 19.66 -6.85 5.79
CA ILE A 52 20.83 -6.46 5.03
C ILE A 52 21.73 -5.60 5.93
N PRO A 53 23.02 -5.94 6.09
CA PRO A 53 23.92 -5.20 6.97
C PRO A 53 24.20 -3.77 6.46
N GLU A 54 24.18 -3.57 5.14
CA GLU A 54 24.51 -2.29 4.51
C GLU A 54 23.24 -1.49 4.16
N GLN A 55 23.03 -0.38 4.87
CA GLN A 55 21.79 0.41 4.83
C GLN A 55 21.45 0.97 3.43
N ALA A 56 22.45 1.45 2.67
CA ALA A 56 22.25 1.98 1.33
C ALA A 56 21.77 0.89 0.34
N SER A 57 22.35 -0.31 0.42
CA SER A 57 21.94 -1.44 -0.40
C SER A 57 20.55 -1.96 -0.03
N ALA A 58 20.20 -1.92 1.27
CA ALA A 58 18.88 -2.29 1.75
C ALA A 58 17.79 -1.38 1.19
N MET A 59 18.01 -0.06 1.20
CA MET A 59 17.06 0.91 0.65
C MET A 59 16.87 0.71 -0.86
N GLN A 60 17.95 0.51 -1.62
CA GLN A 60 17.88 0.26 -3.06
C GLN A 60 17.16 -1.04 -3.39
N ALA A 61 17.45 -2.12 -2.65
CA ALA A 61 16.78 -3.40 -2.82
C ALA A 61 15.27 -3.26 -2.55
N VAL A 62 14.87 -2.64 -1.43
CA VAL A 62 13.45 -2.44 -1.11
C VAL A 62 12.77 -1.55 -2.13
N ALA A 63 13.43 -0.47 -2.56
CA ALA A 63 12.89 0.43 -3.57
C ALA A 63 12.67 -0.29 -4.90
N LEU A 64 13.68 -0.98 -5.43
CA LEU A 64 13.59 -1.65 -6.73
C LEU A 64 12.69 -2.89 -6.68
N PHE A 65 12.94 -3.82 -5.75
CA PHE A 65 12.14 -5.04 -5.64
C PHE A 65 10.71 -4.74 -5.21
N GLY A 66 10.52 -3.89 -4.19
CA GLY A 66 9.19 -3.53 -3.72
C GLY A 66 8.38 -2.78 -4.77
N PHE A 67 9.00 -1.82 -5.46
CA PHE A 67 8.34 -1.11 -6.56
C PHE A 67 8.01 -2.06 -7.71
N LEU A 68 8.98 -2.84 -8.19
CA LEU A 68 8.76 -3.72 -9.35
C LEU A 68 7.70 -4.78 -9.05
N LEU A 69 7.75 -5.39 -7.87
CA LEU A 69 6.82 -6.42 -7.45
C LEU A 69 5.39 -5.87 -7.34
N VAL A 70 5.22 -4.69 -6.73
CA VAL A 70 3.91 -4.03 -6.68
C VAL A 70 3.47 -3.57 -8.07
N PHE A 71 4.31 -2.88 -8.82
CA PHE A 71 3.97 -2.31 -10.12
C PHE A 71 3.56 -3.39 -11.15
N LEU A 72 4.28 -4.52 -11.17
CA LEU A 72 4.03 -5.60 -12.11
C LEU A 72 2.81 -6.44 -11.73
N LEU A 73 2.60 -6.70 -10.42
CA LEU A 73 1.56 -7.64 -9.94
C LEU A 73 0.30 -6.96 -9.37
N ALA A 74 0.28 -5.64 -9.17
CA ALA A 74 -0.87 -4.94 -8.59
C ALA A 74 -2.09 -4.84 -9.52
N GLY A 75 -2.08 -5.47 -10.70
CA GLY A 75 -3.22 -5.49 -11.61
C GLY A 75 -3.33 -4.24 -12.51
N LEU A 76 -2.30 -3.39 -12.55
CA LEU A 76 -2.24 -2.22 -13.44
C LEU A 76 -1.74 -2.59 -14.85
N VAL A 77 -0.69 -3.42 -14.94
CA VAL A 77 -0.08 -3.82 -16.23
C VAL A 77 -0.65 -5.15 -16.73
N PHE A 78 -0.76 -6.16 -15.85
CA PHE A 78 -1.34 -7.45 -16.18
C PHE A 78 -2.65 -7.67 -15.41
N PRO A 79 -3.76 -7.99 -16.10
CA PRO A 79 -5.00 -8.33 -15.42
C PRO A 79 -4.79 -9.59 -14.59
N VAL A 80 -5.33 -9.58 -13.38
CA VAL A 80 -5.21 -10.65 -12.39
C VAL A 80 -5.74 -11.98 -12.94
N GLU A 81 -6.76 -11.96 -13.81
CA GLU A 81 -7.31 -13.18 -14.40
C GLU A 81 -6.32 -13.90 -15.33
N ASN A 82 -5.36 -13.18 -15.90
CA ASN A 82 -4.42 -13.73 -16.89
C ASN A 82 -3.13 -14.28 -16.26
N ILE A 83 -3.01 -14.27 -14.92
CA ILE A 83 -1.80 -14.75 -14.23
C ILE A 83 -1.83 -16.29 -14.18
N PRO A 84 -0.83 -16.98 -14.78
CA PRO A 84 -0.75 -18.44 -14.76
C PRO A 84 -0.64 -18.97 -13.32
N VAL A 85 -1.22 -20.15 -13.07
CA VAL A 85 -1.38 -20.74 -11.73
C VAL A 85 -0.06 -20.80 -10.95
N GLY A 86 1.07 -21.01 -11.64
CA GLY A 86 2.41 -21.08 -11.03
C GLY A 86 2.92 -19.79 -10.40
N ILE A 87 2.44 -18.60 -10.79
CA ILE A 87 2.86 -17.30 -10.20
C ILE A 87 1.75 -16.70 -9.33
N ARG A 88 0.53 -17.25 -9.40
CA ARG A 88 -0.65 -16.77 -8.67
C ARG A 88 -0.44 -16.69 -7.16
N TRP A 89 0.36 -17.59 -6.58
CA TRP A 89 0.69 -17.57 -5.14
C TRP A 89 1.54 -16.36 -4.76
N ILE A 90 2.52 -15.96 -5.59
CA ILE A 90 3.30 -14.73 -5.40
C ILE A 90 2.38 -13.52 -5.51
N SER A 91 1.47 -13.51 -6.49
CA SER A 91 0.48 -12.45 -6.66
C SER A 91 -0.48 -12.28 -5.49
N ASN A 92 -0.79 -13.34 -4.75
CA ASN A 92 -1.63 -13.25 -3.56
C ASN A 92 -0.90 -12.68 -2.33
N ILE A 93 0.44 -12.74 -2.31
CA ILE A 93 1.27 -12.13 -1.27
C ILE A 93 1.43 -10.62 -1.49
N VAL A 94 1.21 -10.14 -2.72
CA VAL A 94 1.34 -8.71 -3.06
C VAL A 94 0.19 -7.90 -2.48
N TRP A 95 0.45 -7.22 -1.36
CA TRP A 95 -0.50 -6.31 -0.71
C TRP A 95 -0.96 -5.16 -1.63
N GLY A 96 -0.10 -4.74 -2.56
CA GLY A 96 -0.38 -3.73 -3.60
C GLY A 96 -1.61 -4.02 -4.46
N ARG A 97 -1.86 -5.29 -4.78
CA ARG A 97 -3.01 -5.70 -5.60
C ARG A 97 -4.34 -5.35 -4.94
N TYR A 98 -4.51 -5.74 -3.68
CA TYR A 98 -5.75 -5.51 -2.93
C TYR A 98 -6.03 -4.02 -2.77
N TYR A 99 -4.99 -3.18 -2.62
CA TYR A 99 -5.15 -1.73 -2.52
C TYR A 99 -5.66 -1.11 -3.82
N ILE A 100 -5.13 -1.52 -4.98
CA ILE A 100 -5.62 -1.03 -6.29
C ILE A 100 -7.09 -1.42 -6.52
N GLU A 101 -7.50 -2.62 -6.12
CA GLU A 101 -8.90 -3.03 -6.20
C GLU A 101 -9.80 -2.15 -5.31
N ILE A 102 -9.36 -1.81 -4.09
CA ILE A 102 -10.10 -0.92 -3.18
C ILE A 102 -10.18 0.51 -3.76
N VAL A 103 -9.09 1.05 -4.30
CA VAL A 103 -9.06 2.38 -4.92
C VAL A 103 -10.05 2.43 -6.10
N ARG A 104 -10.05 1.41 -6.97
CA ARG A 104 -10.97 1.34 -8.11
C ARG A 104 -12.42 1.29 -7.67
N ASP A 105 -12.72 0.47 -6.67
CA ASP A 105 -14.06 0.32 -6.10
C ASP A 105 -14.55 1.62 -5.44
N ALA A 106 -13.67 2.31 -4.70
CA ALA A 106 -13.97 3.59 -4.05
C ALA A 106 -14.22 4.74 -5.03
N LEU A 107 -13.53 4.74 -6.18
CA LEU A 107 -13.67 5.77 -7.20
C LEU A 107 -14.81 5.49 -8.20
N LEU A 108 -15.10 4.22 -8.51
CA LEU A 108 -16.03 3.85 -9.59
C LEU A 108 -17.39 3.35 -9.11
N GLN A 109 -17.42 2.53 -8.06
CA GLN A 109 -18.63 1.81 -7.64
C GLN A 109 -19.27 2.35 -6.36
N GLY A 110 -18.46 2.89 -5.44
CA GLY A 110 -18.97 3.41 -4.17
C GLY A 110 -19.68 2.35 -3.32
N GLY A 111 -19.36 1.05 -3.49
CA GLY A 111 -20.07 -0.09 -2.89
C GLY A 111 -20.03 -0.19 -1.36
N GLY A 112 -19.40 0.76 -0.68
CA GLY A 112 -19.34 0.87 0.78
C GLY A 112 -18.59 -0.29 1.46
N TRP A 113 -18.88 -0.50 2.75
CA TRP A 113 -18.23 -1.50 3.59
C TRP A 113 -18.37 -2.96 3.12
N PRO A 114 -19.56 -3.43 2.66
CA PRO A 114 -19.77 -4.85 2.33
C PRO A 114 -18.90 -5.36 1.18
N ALA A 115 -18.60 -4.51 0.19
CA ALA A 115 -17.77 -4.88 -0.95
C ALA A 115 -16.26 -4.82 -0.62
N MET A 116 -15.86 -3.90 0.27
CA MET A 116 -14.45 -3.64 0.56
C MET A 116 -13.88 -4.45 1.73
N TRP A 117 -14.73 -4.93 2.65
CA TRP A 117 -14.27 -5.64 3.85
C TRP A 117 -13.30 -6.82 3.60
N PRO A 118 -13.48 -7.69 2.58
CA PRO A 118 -12.61 -8.85 2.44
C PRO A 118 -11.23 -8.43 1.94
N ARG A 119 -11.16 -7.37 1.11
CA ARG A 119 -9.91 -6.78 0.63
C ARG A 119 -9.15 -6.09 1.76
N VAL A 120 -9.85 -5.33 2.61
CA VAL A 120 -9.29 -4.69 3.80
C VAL A 120 -8.74 -5.72 4.79
N ALA A 121 -9.50 -6.80 5.04
CA ALA A 121 -9.07 -7.89 5.91
C ALA A 121 -7.84 -8.63 5.35
N SER A 122 -7.74 -8.78 4.02
CA SER A 122 -6.59 -9.40 3.36
C SER A 122 -5.32 -8.55 3.51
N ILE A 123 -5.42 -7.22 3.34
CA ILE A 123 -4.29 -6.31 3.60
C ILE A 123 -3.87 -6.36 5.07
N GLY A 124 -4.84 -6.36 5.99
CA GLY A 124 -4.55 -6.42 7.42
C GLY A 124 -3.88 -7.71 7.87
N SER A 125 -4.32 -8.85 7.33
CA SER A 125 -3.71 -10.15 7.61
C SER A 125 -2.29 -10.26 7.03
N ILE A 126 -2.07 -9.81 5.80
CA ILE A 126 -0.73 -9.77 5.19
C ILE A 126 0.20 -8.81 5.96
N GLY A 127 -0.28 -7.62 6.31
CA GLY A 127 0.48 -6.63 7.09
C GLY A 127 0.83 -7.14 8.49
N GLY A 128 -0.12 -7.79 9.16
CA GLY A 128 0.10 -8.44 10.45
C GLY A 128 1.15 -9.55 10.36
N LEU A 129 1.09 -10.38 9.31
CA LEU A 129 2.08 -11.42 9.06
C LEU A 129 3.49 -10.83 8.86
N PHE A 130 3.65 -9.83 8.00
CA PHE A 130 4.94 -9.16 7.80
C PHE A 130 5.47 -8.52 9.08
N TYR A 131 4.59 -7.88 9.85
CA TYR A 131 4.98 -7.28 11.13
C TYR A 131 5.44 -8.33 12.14
N MET A 132 4.74 -9.47 12.25
CA MET A 132 5.16 -10.59 13.11
C MET A 132 6.53 -11.14 12.71
N LEU A 133 6.79 -11.29 11.40
CA LEU A 133 8.08 -11.74 10.88
C LEU A 133 9.19 -10.72 11.18
N ALA A 134 8.93 -9.43 10.96
CA ALA A 134 9.87 -8.35 11.27
C ALA A 134 10.22 -8.34 12.78
N TRP A 135 9.20 -8.43 13.63
CA TRP A 135 9.35 -8.46 15.08
C TRP A 135 10.14 -9.67 15.57
N GLY A 136 9.87 -10.86 15.02
CA GLY A 136 10.62 -12.07 15.33
C GLY A 136 12.09 -11.96 14.94
N LYS A 137 12.38 -11.37 13.77
CA LYS A 137 13.75 -11.17 13.29
C LYS A 137 14.54 -10.17 14.15
N LEU A 138 13.88 -9.09 14.56
CA LEU A 138 14.50 -8.06 15.41
C LEU A 138 14.81 -8.60 16.82
N ARG A 139 13.93 -9.43 17.39
CA ARG A 139 14.16 -10.10 18.68
C ARG A 139 15.32 -11.09 18.67
N ARG A 140 15.57 -11.78 17.56
CA ARG A 140 16.70 -12.73 17.43
C ARG A 140 18.05 -12.03 17.56
N MET A 141 18.20 -10.83 17.01
CA MET A 141 19.45 -10.07 17.10
C MET A 141 19.80 -9.63 18.52
N GLN A 142 18.79 -9.43 19.38
CA GLN A 142 19.03 -9.04 20.77
C GLN A 142 19.46 -10.20 21.69
N LEU A 143 19.38 -11.45 21.21
CA LEU A 143 19.77 -12.64 21.99
C LEU A 143 21.19 -13.13 21.67
N GLU A 144 21.88 -12.47 20.73
CA GLU A 144 23.27 -12.75 20.35
C GLU A 144 24.22 -11.63 20.84
N THR A 145 23.93 -11.04 22.01
CA THR A 145 24.85 -10.14 22.75
C THR A 145 25.29 -10.81 24.04
#